data_AF-F2YUC6-F1
#
_entry.id   AF-F2YUC6-F1
#
_cell.length_a   1.000
_cell.length_b   1.000
_cell.length_c   1.000
_cell.angle_alpha   90.00
_cell.angle_beta   90.00
_cell.angle_gamma   90.00
#
_symmetry.space_group_name_H-M   'P 1'
#
loop_
_entity.id
_entity.type
_entity.pdbx_description
1 polymer ?
#
loop_
_entity_poly.entity_id
_entity_poly.type
_entity_poly.pdbx_seq_one_letter_code
_entity_poly.pdbx_strand_id
1 'polypeptide(L)'
;GLSAINTYVGENNIAGYVKYVRDDLMGIIREDLVFDLGRHVDDSVHMFEEWGLPIWKKGDDGFSIDGYEAKEQGKPMLKDGGTPVRSGKWQIMINGESYKVIVAEAAKKALLTNREKTGMAQNHFERVFIVKAVMDTNGKNVAAAIGFSTRENKIYTFKAKAMLCVSAGAVNCFRPRSVGEGMGRTWYPVFSAGSGYAFGMQAGAELTLMENRFVPARFKDGYGPVGAWFLFFKAKATDSYGNDYCADKEYFDDAVAKYGDYAKGLGTAIRNHLMMRA
;
A
#
# COMPACT_ATOMS: atom_id res chain seq x y z
N GLY A 1 -1.10 4.65 4.89
CA GLY A 1 -2.13 4.98 5.89
C GLY A 1 -2.26 6.49 5.92
N LEU A 2 -3.23 7.06 6.64
CA LEU A 2 -3.37 8.53 6.69
C LEU A 2 -2.22 9.22 7.43
N SER A 3 -1.45 8.50 8.25
CA SER A 3 -0.40 9.09 9.09
C SER A 3 1.02 8.89 8.55
N ALA A 4 1.22 8.07 7.52
CA ALA A 4 2.54 7.75 7.00
C ALA A 4 2.53 7.26 5.55
N ILE A 5 3.60 7.59 4.83
CA ILE A 5 4.04 6.93 3.59
C ILE A 5 5.01 5.81 4.00
N ASN A 6 4.71 4.58 3.58
CA ASN A 6 5.44 3.41 4.06
C ASN A 6 6.74 3.08 3.31
N THR A 7 6.97 3.76 2.18
CA THR A 7 8.18 3.61 1.38
C THR A 7 8.67 5.00 0.98
N TYR A 8 9.76 5.42 1.61
CA TYR A 8 10.57 6.55 1.21
C TYR A 8 12.04 6.19 1.50
N VAL A 9 12.80 5.99 0.44
CA VAL A 9 14.18 5.48 0.50
C VAL A 9 15.08 6.57 1.08
N GLY A 10 15.01 7.80 0.56
CA GLY A 10 15.83 8.94 0.93
C GLY A 10 17.32 8.59 0.83
N GLU A 11 18.04 8.83 1.92
CA GLU A 11 19.49 8.54 2.01
C GLU A 11 19.84 7.05 2.11
N ASN A 12 18.85 6.16 2.25
CA ASN A 12 19.12 4.72 2.29
C ASN A 12 19.49 4.21 0.89
N ASN A 13 20.20 3.08 0.81
CA ASN A 13 20.43 2.43 -0.47
C ASN A 13 19.27 1.47 -0.84
N ILE A 14 18.99 1.38 -2.14
CA ILE A 14 17.90 0.57 -2.70
C ILE A 14 18.15 -0.93 -2.47
N ALA A 15 19.39 -1.40 -2.52
CA ALA A 15 19.72 -2.80 -2.24
C ALA A 15 19.31 -3.23 -0.83
N GLY A 16 19.45 -2.34 0.15
CA GLY A 16 18.99 -2.53 1.52
C GLY A 16 17.46 -2.58 1.63
N TYR A 17 16.75 -1.84 0.76
CA TYR A 17 15.29 -1.94 0.65
C TYR A 17 14.86 -3.29 0.07
N VAL A 18 15.51 -3.76 -1.01
CA VAL A 18 15.26 -5.09 -1.58
C VAL A 18 15.50 -6.18 -0.55
N LYS A 19 16.63 -6.13 0.18
CA LYS A 19 16.93 -7.08 1.25
C LYS A 19 15.83 -7.05 2.33
N TYR A 20 15.40 -5.86 2.76
CA TYR A 20 14.33 -5.73 3.74
C TYR A 20 13.02 -6.39 3.27
N VAL A 21 12.61 -6.15 2.02
CA VAL A 21 11.38 -6.74 1.47
C VAL A 21 11.52 -8.26 1.33
N ARG A 22 12.69 -8.75 0.91
CA ARG A 22 12.99 -10.19 0.82
C ARG A 22 12.86 -10.86 2.19
N ASP A 23 13.43 -10.23 3.23
CA ASP A 23 13.41 -10.75 4.59
C ASP A 23 11.98 -10.77 5.16
N ASP A 24 11.18 -9.72 4.94
CA ASP A 24 9.79 -9.65 5.42
C ASP A 24 8.86 -10.63 4.67
N LEU A 25 9.14 -10.92 3.41
CA LEU A 25 8.41 -11.86 2.56
C LEU A 25 9.03 -13.26 2.50
N MET A 26 9.84 -13.61 3.51
CA MET A 26 10.34 -14.98 3.72
C MET A 26 11.12 -15.55 2.52
N GLY A 27 11.89 -14.70 1.82
CA GLY A 27 12.79 -15.10 0.75
C GLY A 27 12.21 -15.08 -0.66
N ILE A 28 10.88 -15.10 -0.83
CA ILE A 28 10.24 -15.31 -2.14
C ILE A 28 9.69 -14.00 -2.69
N ILE A 29 10.49 -13.31 -3.50
CA ILE A 29 10.12 -12.03 -4.12
C ILE A 29 10.65 -11.91 -5.56
N ARG A 30 10.09 -10.95 -6.32
CA ARG A 30 10.67 -10.46 -7.57
C ARG A 30 11.55 -9.25 -7.30
N GLU A 31 12.83 -9.50 -7.03
CA GLU A 31 13.79 -8.47 -6.62
C GLU A 31 13.98 -7.36 -7.64
N ASP A 32 13.92 -7.71 -8.92
CA ASP A 32 13.98 -6.76 -10.03
C ASP A 32 12.84 -5.74 -9.94
N LEU A 33 11.62 -6.18 -9.64
CA LEU A 33 10.46 -5.30 -9.48
C LEU A 33 10.56 -4.45 -8.20
N VAL A 34 11.07 -5.02 -7.11
CA VAL A 34 11.26 -4.29 -5.85
C VAL A 34 12.34 -3.23 -5.97
N PHE A 35 13.44 -3.55 -6.66
CA PHE A 35 14.52 -2.60 -6.94
C PHE A 35 14.02 -1.47 -7.84
N ASP A 36 13.30 -1.81 -8.91
CA ASP A 36 12.75 -0.83 -9.84
C ASP A 36 11.76 0.13 -9.16
N LEU A 37 10.87 -0.40 -8.31
CA LEU A 37 10.01 0.44 -7.46
C LEU A 37 10.86 1.34 -6.55
N GLY A 38 11.84 0.77 -5.86
CA GLY A 38 12.67 1.49 -4.88
C GLY A 38 13.43 2.67 -5.47
N ARG A 39 13.88 2.57 -6.73
CA ARG A 39 14.59 3.68 -7.40
C ARG A 39 13.68 4.78 -7.96
N HIS A 40 12.37 4.55 -8.05
CA HIS A 40 11.40 5.50 -8.61
C HIS A 40 10.45 6.12 -7.58
N VAL A 41 10.26 5.45 -6.43
CA VAL A 41 9.22 5.82 -5.46
C VAL A 41 9.42 7.21 -4.84
N ASP A 42 10.66 7.63 -4.61
CA ASP A 42 10.97 8.90 -3.95
C ASP A 42 10.54 10.11 -4.80
N ASP A 43 10.72 10.07 -6.12
CA ASP A 43 10.26 11.12 -7.03
C ASP A 43 8.75 11.33 -6.91
N SER A 44 7.98 10.24 -6.79
CA SER A 44 6.52 10.34 -6.57
C SER A 44 6.19 10.95 -5.21
N VAL A 45 6.97 10.64 -4.17
CA VAL A 45 6.79 11.23 -2.83
C VAL A 45 7.09 12.72 -2.83
N HIS A 46 8.12 13.16 -3.55
CA HIS A 46 8.43 14.58 -3.74
C HIS A 46 7.28 15.31 -4.43
N MET A 47 6.73 14.73 -5.50
CA MET A 47 5.57 15.29 -6.19
C MET A 47 4.35 15.40 -5.28
N PHE A 48 4.11 14.44 -4.37
CA PHE A 48 3.02 14.56 -3.41
C PHE A 48 3.15 15.78 -2.50
N GLU A 49 4.35 16.06 -2.01
CA GLU A 49 4.62 17.25 -1.17
C GLU A 49 4.46 18.54 -1.97
N GLU A 50 4.98 18.59 -3.20
CA GLU A 50 4.80 19.73 -4.11
C GLU A 50 3.32 20.02 -4.39
N TRP A 51 2.50 18.98 -4.52
CA TRP A 51 1.05 19.11 -4.70
C TRP A 51 0.31 19.50 -3.43
N GLY A 52 1.00 19.59 -2.29
CA GLY A 52 0.48 20.11 -1.04
C GLY A 52 0.24 19.06 0.05
N LEU A 53 0.76 17.83 -0.08
CA LEU A 53 0.71 16.86 1.01
C LEU A 53 1.64 17.31 2.15
N PRO A 54 1.14 17.56 3.37
CA PRO A 54 1.99 17.99 4.48
C PRO A 54 2.82 16.80 5.00
N ILE A 55 4.14 16.94 4.92
CA ILE A 55 5.12 15.95 5.39
C ILE A 55 5.80 16.48 6.64
N TRP A 56 5.83 15.68 7.70
CA TRP A 56 6.45 16.05 8.96
C TRP A 56 7.96 16.22 8.80
N LYS A 57 8.54 17.22 9.47
CA LYS A 57 9.98 17.53 9.41
C LYS A 57 10.60 17.57 10.79
N LYS A 58 11.94 17.53 10.82
CA LYS A 58 12.69 17.85 12.03
C LYS A 58 12.75 19.35 12.24
N GLY A 59 12.42 19.79 13.46
CA GLY A 59 12.65 21.15 13.94
C GLY A 59 14.14 21.42 14.14
N ASP A 60 14.51 22.69 14.31
CA ASP A 60 15.92 23.09 14.53
C ASP A 60 16.44 22.63 15.89
N ASP A 61 15.53 22.40 16.82
CA ASP A 61 15.77 21.78 18.13
C ASP A 61 15.89 20.24 18.06
N GLY A 62 15.76 19.65 16.87
CA GLY A 62 15.81 18.21 16.63
C GLY A 62 14.49 17.47 16.94
N PHE A 63 13.48 18.15 17.48
CA PHE A 63 12.17 17.57 17.73
C PHE A 63 11.35 17.42 16.45
N SER A 64 10.24 16.70 16.52
CA SER A 64 9.39 16.44 15.36
C SER A 64 8.29 17.47 15.30
N ILE A 65 8.14 18.13 14.16
CA ILE A 65 7.04 19.07 13.88
C ILE A 65 6.17 18.50 12.77
N ASP A 66 4.87 18.80 12.82
CA ASP A 66 3.94 18.31 11.80
C ASP A 66 4.14 19.02 10.44
N GLY A 67 3.52 18.50 9.39
CA GLY A 67 3.74 19.01 8.04
C GLY A 67 3.19 20.41 7.77
N TYR A 68 2.21 20.88 8.54
CA TYR A 68 1.70 22.24 8.43
C TYR A 68 2.65 23.22 9.11
N GLU A 69 3.05 22.91 10.36
CA GLU A 69 4.02 23.71 11.11
C GLU A 69 5.37 23.79 10.36
N ALA A 70 5.84 22.66 9.81
CA ALA A 70 7.05 22.63 8.99
C ALA A 70 6.98 23.60 7.81
N LYS A 71 5.83 23.69 7.15
CA LYS A 71 5.61 24.62 6.03
C LYS A 71 5.59 26.07 6.50
N GLU A 72 4.91 26.37 7.62
CA GLU A 72 4.84 27.72 8.20
C GLU A 72 6.23 28.22 8.66
N GLN A 73 7.05 27.32 9.21
CA GLN A 73 8.44 27.60 9.59
C GLN A 73 9.41 27.63 8.40
N GLY A 74 8.93 27.45 7.16
CA GLY A 74 9.76 27.49 5.96
C GLY A 74 10.78 26.35 5.88
N LYS A 75 10.51 25.19 6.48
CA LYS A 75 11.38 24.01 6.34
C LYS A 75 11.44 23.58 4.86
N PRO A 76 12.62 23.14 4.37
CA PRO A 76 12.74 22.69 2.99
C PRO A 76 11.82 21.49 2.68
N MET A 77 11.33 21.43 1.45
CA MET A 77 10.69 20.22 0.92
C MET A 77 11.72 19.08 0.83
N LEU A 78 11.24 17.83 0.73
CA LEU A 78 12.09 16.65 0.59
C LEU A 78 13.02 16.73 -0.61
N LYS A 79 12.51 17.20 -1.76
CA LYS A 79 13.30 17.40 -2.98
C LYS A 79 14.43 18.44 -2.80
N ASP A 80 14.24 19.37 -1.87
CA ASP A 80 15.16 20.47 -1.57
C ASP A 80 16.05 20.16 -0.35
N GLY A 81 16.13 18.88 0.06
CA GLY A 81 16.99 18.42 1.16
C GLY A 81 16.35 18.48 2.55
N GLY A 82 15.04 18.68 2.67
CA GLY A 82 14.35 18.70 3.94
C GLY A 82 14.35 17.35 4.65
N THR A 83 14.71 17.32 5.94
CA THR A 83 14.79 16.08 6.73
C THR A 83 13.41 15.63 7.24
N PRO A 84 12.88 14.47 6.81
CA PRO A 84 11.58 13.98 7.27
C PRO A 84 11.62 13.41 8.68
N VAL A 85 10.47 13.44 9.36
CA VAL A 85 10.25 12.60 10.55
C VAL A 85 10.00 11.16 10.10
N ARG A 86 10.87 10.25 10.52
CA ARG A 86 10.75 8.82 10.28
C ARG A 86 10.10 8.11 11.46
N SER A 87 9.09 7.27 11.20
CA SER A 87 8.56 6.34 12.22
C SER A 87 9.39 5.07 12.30
N GLY A 88 9.85 4.57 11.15
CA GLY A 88 10.83 3.49 11.03
C GLY A 88 11.79 3.80 9.89
N LYS A 89 12.66 2.84 9.55
CA LYS A 89 13.71 3.07 8.53
C LYS A 89 13.15 3.54 7.19
N TRP A 90 12.02 2.98 6.75
CA TRP A 90 11.47 3.17 5.41
C TRP A 90 10.24 4.09 5.36
N GLN A 91 9.72 4.49 6.52
CA GLN A 91 8.43 5.17 6.65
C GLN A 91 8.63 6.62 7.10
N ILE A 92 7.94 7.56 6.45
CA ILE A 92 7.90 8.97 6.84
C ILE A 92 6.49 9.38 7.27
N MET A 93 6.42 10.28 8.25
CA MET A 93 5.16 10.76 8.83
C MET A 93 4.54 11.88 7.98
N ILE A 94 3.22 11.87 7.86
CA ILE A 94 2.45 12.84 7.07
C ILE A 94 1.15 13.24 7.79
N ASN A 95 0.62 14.41 7.47
CA ASN A 95 -0.78 14.75 7.73
C ASN A 95 -1.62 14.37 6.51
N GLY A 96 -1.87 13.07 6.34
CA GLY A 96 -2.40 12.50 5.10
C GLY A 96 -3.91 12.36 5.01
N GLU A 97 -4.69 13.14 5.75
CA GLU A 97 -6.17 13.11 5.69
C GLU A 97 -6.65 13.32 4.24
N SER A 98 -6.12 14.35 3.58
CA SER A 98 -6.47 14.71 2.20
C SER A 98 -5.61 14.02 1.13
N TYR A 99 -4.81 13.00 1.48
CA TYR A 99 -3.82 12.41 0.57
C TYR A 99 -4.46 11.92 -0.75
N LYS A 100 -5.60 11.23 -0.68
CA LYS A 100 -6.27 10.77 -1.91
C LYS A 100 -6.82 11.93 -2.75
N VAL A 101 -7.32 12.99 -2.13
CA VAL A 101 -7.87 14.14 -2.86
C VAL A 101 -6.75 14.89 -3.60
N ILE A 102 -5.61 15.08 -2.96
CA ILE A 102 -4.41 15.70 -3.57
C ILE A 102 -3.99 14.92 -4.83
N VAL A 103 -3.83 13.61 -4.71
CA VAL A 103 -3.44 12.76 -5.85
C VAL A 103 -4.52 12.73 -6.93
N ALA A 104 -5.81 12.69 -6.54
CA ALA A 104 -6.92 12.69 -7.49
C ALA A 104 -7.02 14.01 -8.28
N GLU A 105 -6.73 15.14 -7.63
CA GLU A 105 -6.70 16.45 -8.30
C GLU A 105 -5.59 16.51 -9.36
N ALA A 106 -4.37 16.08 -9.00
CA ALA A 106 -3.26 16.01 -9.94
C ALA A 106 -3.58 15.11 -11.14
N ALA A 107 -4.16 13.93 -10.90
CA ALA A 107 -4.60 13.03 -11.96
C ALA A 107 -5.68 13.64 -12.86
N LYS A 108 -6.68 14.33 -12.29
CA LYS A 108 -7.76 14.98 -13.04
C LYS A 108 -7.23 16.13 -13.90
N LYS A 109 -6.29 16.92 -13.39
CA LYS A 109 -5.59 17.96 -14.15
C LYS A 109 -4.81 17.36 -15.33
N ALA A 110 -4.05 16.28 -15.10
CA ALA A 110 -3.32 15.59 -16.16
C ALA A 110 -4.24 15.02 -17.24
N LEU A 111 -5.37 14.42 -16.85
CA LEU A 111 -6.39 13.93 -17.78
C LEU A 111 -7.01 15.09 -18.58
N LEU A 112 -7.26 16.24 -17.97
CA LEU A 112 -7.76 17.41 -18.70
C LEU A 112 -6.76 17.86 -19.79
N THR A 113 -5.47 18.00 -19.44
CA THR A 113 -4.43 18.34 -20.42
C THR A 113 -4.34 17.31 -21.55
N ASN A 114 -4.48 16.02 -21.24
CA ASN A 114 -4.52 14.97 -22.26
C ASN A 114 -5.75 15.09 -23.16
N ARG A 115 -6.92 15.40 -22.59
CA ARG A 115 -8.17 15.60 -23.32
C ARG A 115 -8.05 16.74 -24.33
N GLU A 116 -7.52 17.88 -23.90
CA GLU A 116 -7.30 19.06 -24.74
C GLU A 116 -6.36 18.75 -25.91
N LYS A 117 -5.26 18.04 -25.65
CA LYS A 117 -4.27 17.67 -26.69
C LYS A 117 -4.81 16.66 -27.71
N THR A 118 -5.68 15.76 -27.29
CA THR A 118 -6.20 14.66 -28.13
C THR A 118 -7.53 15.00 -28.80
N GLY A 119 -8.23 16.04 -28.34
CA GLY A 119 -9.58 16.40 -28.81
C GLY A 119 -10.67 15.40 -28.38
N MET A 120 -10.38 14.49 -27.44
CA MET A 120 -11.36 13.50 -26.99
C MET A 120 -12.53 14.17 -26.23
N ALA A 121 -13.76 13.76 -26.55
CA ALA A 121 -14.94 14.29 -25.87
C ALA A 121 -15.00 13.92 -24.38
N GLN A 122 -14.47 12.76 -23.98
CA GLN A 122 -14.43 12.30 -22.59
C GLN A 122 -13.26 11.32 -22.39
N ASN A 123 -12.50 11.46 -21.30
CA ASN A 123 -11.40 10.56 -20.96
C ASN A 123 -11.32 10.20 -19.46
N HIS A 124 -12.35 10.54 -18.69
CA HIS A 124 -12.50 10.14 -17.28
C HIS A 124 -13.93 9.63 -17.03
N PHE A 125 -14.08 8.41 -16.55
CA PHE A 125 -15.40 7.79 -16.33
C PHE A 125 -15.53 7.35 -14.88
N GLU A 126 -16.44 7.98 -14.15
CA GLU A 126 -16.78 7.58 -12.77
C GLU A 126 -18.07 6.76 -12.76
N ARG A 127 -18.28 6.01 -11.68
CA ARG A 127 -19.50 5.18 -11.48
C ARG A 127 -19.75 4.13 -12.58
N VAL A 128 -18.72 3.79 -13.36
CA VAL A 128 -18.71 2.67 -14.31
C VAL A 128 -17.94 1.52 -13.70
N PHE A 129 -18.58 0.36 -13.54
CA PHE A 129 -17.94 -0.85 -13.02
C PHE A 129 -17.52 -1.73 -14.19
N ILE A 130 -16.21 -2.00 -14.31
CA ILE A 130 -15.64 -2.90 -15.34
C ILE A 130 -15.81 -4.34 -14.88
N VAL A 131 -16.32 -5.20 -15.76
CA VAL A 131 -16.65 -6.60 -15.46
C VAL A 131 -15.70 -7.57 -16.13
N LYS A 132 -15.39 -7.37 -17.42
CA LYS A 132 -14.71 -8.39 -18.22
C LYS A 132 -13.82 -7.80 -19.33
N ALA A 133 -12.71 -8.47 -19.58
CA ALA A 133 -11.85 -8.25 -20.74
C ALA A 133 -12.41 -8.96 -21.99
N VAL A 134 -12.21 -8.36 -23.16
CA VAL A 134 -12.56 -8.93 -24.46
C VAL A 134 -11.26 -9.12 -25.23
N MET A 135 -11.01 -10.34 -25.68
CA MET A 135 -9.85 -10.68 -26.48
C MET A 135 -10.03 -10.21 -27.93
N ASP A 136 -8.93 -9.97 -28.64
CA ASP A 136 -8.92 -9.78 -30.09
C ASP A 136 -9.37 -11.06 -30.83
N THR A 137 -9.59 -10.94 -32.14
CA THR A 137 -10.13 -12.03 -32.96
C THR A 137 -9.21 -13.25 -33.04
N ASN A 138 -7.91 -13.08 -32.78
CA ASN A 138 -6.94 -14.18 -32.73
C ASN A 138 -6.79 -14.79 -31.32
N GLY A 139 -7.42 -14.19 -30.30
CA GLY A 139 -7.43 -14.67 -28.92
C GLY A 139 -6.14 -14.43 -28.14
N LYS A 140 -5.20 -13.63 -28.65
CA LYS A 140 -3.88 -13.44 -28.03
C LYS A 140 -3.79 -12.17 -27.19
N ASN A 141 -4.55 -11.14 -27.55
CA ASN A 141 -4.42 -9.82 -26.90
C ASN A 141 -5.76 -9.36 -26.33
N VAL A 142 -5.73 -8.59 -25.25
CA VAL A 142 -6.90 -7.84 -24.80
C VAL A 142 -7.15 -6.68 -25.77
N ALA A 143 -8.37 -6.58 -26.29
CA ALA A 143 -8.79 -5.58 -27.27
C ALA A 143 -9.87 -4.62 -26.72
N ALA A 144 -10.71 -5.08 -25.80
CA ALA A 144 -11.68 -4.22 -25.14
C ALA A 144 -11.92 -4.58 -23.66
N ALA A 145 -12.53 -3.67 -22.92
CA ALA A 145 -13.10 -3.92 -21.60
C ALA A 145 -14.59 -3.54 -21.60
N ILE A 146 -15.42 -4.40 -21.02
CA ILE A 146 -16.86 -4.17 -20.90
C ILE A 146 -17.20 -3.88 -19.44
N GLY A 147 -18.04 -2.87 -19.24
CA GLY A 147 -18.58 -2.50 -17.95
C GLY A 147 -19.97 -1.90 -18.07
N PHE A 148 -20.55 -1.51 -16.93
CA PHE A 148 -21.87 -0.87 -16.90
C PHE A 148 -21.89 0.28 -15.90
N SER A 149 -22.78 1.24 -16.12
CA SER A 149 -23.01 2.33 -15.18
C SER A 149 -23.78 1.84 -13.95
N THR A 150 -23.36 2.31 -12.79
CA THR A 150 -24.07 2.09 -11.51
C THR A 150 -25.10 3.19 -11.23
N ARG A 151 -25.40 4.04 -12.21
CA ARG A 151 -26.33 5.18 -12.09
C ARG A 151 -27.39 5.25 -13.19
N GLU A 152 -27.20 4.52 -14.28
CA GLU A 152 -28.11 4.51 -15.43
C GLU A 152 -28.00 3.15 -16.15
N ASN A 153 -29.02 2.81 -16.95
CA ASN A 153 -29.05 1.57 -17.73
C ASN A 153 -28.18 1.68 -18.99
N LYS A 154 -26.86 1.79 -18.79
CA LYS A 154 -25.88 1.99 -19.86
C LYS A 154 -24.72 1.00 -19.76
N ILE A 155 -24.48 0.28 -20.85
CA ILE A 155 -23.31 -0.59 -21.02
C ILE A 155 -22.21 0.20 -21.72
N TYR A 156 -20.99 0.10 -21.21
CA TYR A 156 -19.79 0.68 -21.78
C TYR A 156 -18.91 -0.40 -22.39
N THR A 157 -18.37 -0.11 -23.59
CA THR A 157 -17.32 -0.91 -24.22
C THR A 157 -16.15 0.00 -24.53
N PHE A 158 -15.02 -0.23 -23.86
CA PHE A 158 -13.78 0.52 -24.06
C PHE A 158 -12.82 -0.28 -24.92
N LYS A 159 -12.64 0.11 -26.19
CA LYS A 159 -11.61 -0.48 -27.06
C LYS A 159 -10.30 0.25 -26.82
N ALA A 160 -9.21 -0.48 -26.59
CA ALA A 160 -7.91 0.11 -26.36
C ALA A 160 -6.78 -0.78 -26.93
N LYS A 161 -5.67 -0.14 -27.29
CA LYS A 161 -4.44 -0.84 -27.74
C LYS A 161 -3.62 -1.38 -26.57
N ALA A 162 -3.78 -0.76 -25.40
CA ALA A 162 -3.16 -1.16 -24.15
C ALA A 162 -4.11 -0.84 -23.00
N MET A 163 -4.13 -1.68 -21.97
CA MET A 163 -4.94 -1.49 -20.78
C MET A 163 -4.12 -1.75 -19.53
N LEU A 164 -4.30 -0.90 -18.52
CA LEU A 164 -3.72 -1.06 -17.21
C LEU A 164 -4.84 -1.35 -16.21
N CYS A 165 -4.76 -2.50 -15.52
CA CYS A 165 -5.73 -2.88 -14.50
C CYS A 165 -5.21 -2.51 -13.11
N VAL A 166 -5.85 -1.55 -12.44
CA VAL A 166 -5.44 -1.00 -11.13
C VAL A 166 -6.57 -1.03 -10.10
N SER A 167 -7.31 -2.14 -10.03
CA SER A 167 -8.54 -2.25 -9.23
C SER A 167 -8.35 -2.85 -7.82
N ALA A 168 -7.21 -2.58 -7.19
CA ALA A 168 -6.83 -3.05 -5.85
C ALA A 168 -6.87 -4.60 -5.67
N GLY A 169 -6.69 -5.06 -4.42
CA GLY A 169 -6.70 -6.48 -4.04
C GLY A 169 -8.10 -7.05 -3.79
N ALA A 170 -8.17 -8.04 -2.90
CA ALA A 170 -9.41 -8.73 -2.54
C ALA A 170 -9.59 -8.82 -1.02
N VAL A 171 -10.80 -8.52 -0.54
CA VAL A 171 -11.23 -8.71 0.86
C VAL A 171 -12.59 -9.42 0.91
N ASN A 172 -13.05 -9.77 2.11
CA ASN A 172 -14.28 -10.56 2.31
C ASN A 172 -14.29 -11.94 1.61
N CYS A 173 -13.14 -12.42 1.13
CA CYS A 173 -12.96 -13.81 0.70
C CYS A 173 -12.99 -14.81 1.87
N PHE A 174 -12.79 -14.33 3.09
CA PHE A 174 -12.84 -15.09 4.34
C PHE A 174 -13.84 -14.44 5.30
N ARG A 175 -14.50 -15.25 6.13
CA ARG A 175 -15.42 -14.75 7.17
C ARG A 175 -14.65 -13.86 8.17
N PRO A 176 -15.05 -12.59 8.38
CA PRO A 176 -14.40 -11.71 9.35
C PRO A 176 -14.76 -12.07 10.79
N ARG A 177 -14.06 -11.45 11.76
CA ARG A 177 -14.31 -11.67 13.21
C ARG A 177 -15.66 -11.13 13.68
N SER A 178 -16.23 -10.15 12.99
CA SER A 178 -17.56 -9.58 13.26
C SER A 178 -18.46 -9.82 12.06
N VAL A 179 -19.60 -10.50 12.26
CA VAL A 179 -20.48 -10.98 11.16
C VAL A 179 -21.80 -10.22 11.03
N GLY A 180 -22.11 -9.30 11.95
CA GLY A 180 -23.21 -8.34 11.81
C GLY A 180 -22.77 -7.09 11.06
N GLU A 181 -23.15 -5.90 11.54
CA GLU A 181 -22.75 -4.62 10.94
C GLU A 181 -21.22 -4.45 10.82
N GLY A 182 -20.48 -5.04 11.76
CA GLY A 182 -19.01 -5.07 11.75
C GLY A 182 -18.39 -5.80 10.56
N MET A 183 -19.16 -6.51 9.74
CA MET A 183 -18.67 -7.15 8.51
C MET A 183 -18.15 -6.12 7.49
N GLY A 184 -18.64 -4.87 7.54
CA GLY A 184 -18.10 -3.75 6.76
C GLY A 184 -16.77 -3.19 7.29
N ARG A 185 -16.26 -3.70 8.41
CA ARG A 185 -14.98 -3.31 9.00
C ARG A 185 -13.87 -4.28 8.65
N THR A 186 -13.47 -4.26 7.39
CA THR A 186 -12.22 -4.89 6.96
C THR A 186 -11.03 -3.96 7.21
N TRP A 187 -9.84 -4.51 7.50
CA TRP A 187 -8.61 -3.72 7.62
C TRP A 187 -8.18 -3.10 6.28
N TYR A 188 -8.28 -3.90 5.21
CA TYR A 188 -8.06 -3.44 3.83
C TYR A 188 -9.41 -3.03 3.21
N PRO A 189 -9.47 -2.12 2.22
CA PRO A 189 -10.73 -1.47 1.87
C PRO A 189 -11.83 -2.43 1.42
N VAL A 190 -13.00 -2.35 2.07
CA VAL A 190 -14.16 -3.24 1.88
C VAL A 190 -14.66 -3.30 0.43
N PHE A 191 -14.40 -2.26 -0.35
CA PHE A 191 -14.75 -2.15 -1.76
C PHE A 191 -13.79 -2.89 -2.71
N SER A 192 -12.76 -3.59 -2.19
CA SER A 192 -11.80 -4.36 -2.98
C SER A 192 -12.29 -5.80 -3.19
N ALA A 193 -12.97 -6.06 -4.30
CA ALA A 193 -13.61 -7.34 -4.58
C ALA A 193 -12.75 -8.33 -5.40
N GLY A 194 -11.46 -8.03 -5.62
CA GLY A 194 -10.60 -8.87 -6.47
C GLY A 194 -10.87 -8.76 -7.97
N SER A 195 -11.53 -7.69 -8.43
CA SER A 195 -11.89 -7.49 -9.84
C SER A 195 -10.69 -7.57 -10.79
N GLY A 196 -9.50 -7.14 -10.34
CA GLY A 196 -8.31 -7.11 -11.18
C GLY A 196 -7.70 -8.49 -11.39
N TYR A 197 -7.70 -9.30 -10.32
CA TYR A 197 -7.34 -10.71 -10.42
C TYR A 197 -8.28 -11.45 -11.37
N ALA A 198 -9.59 -11.26 -11.21
CA ALA A 198 -10.59 -11.85 -12.10
C ALA A 198 -10.42 -11.40 -13.55
N PHE A 199 -10.23 -10.10 -13.79
CA PHE A 199 -10.03 -9.52 -15.12
C PHE A 199 -8.82 -10.12 -15.82
N GLY A 200 -7.66 -10.16 -15.15
CA GLY A 200 -6.43 -10.73 -15.70
C GLY A 200 -6.54 -12.24 -15.92
N MET A 201 -6.99 -12.97 -14.90
CA MET A 201 -7.12 -14.43 -14.95
C MET A 201 -8.06 -14.89 -16.07
N GLN A 202 -9.20 -14.23 -16.24
CA GLN A 202 -10.16 -14.55 -17.31
C GLN A 202 -9.66 -14.16 -18.70
N ALA A 203 -8.71 -13.23 -18.80
CA ALA A 203 -8.02 -12.88 -20.03
C ALA A 203 -6.81 -13.80 -20.32
N GLY A 204 -6.51 -14.76 -19.44
CA GLY A 204 -5.38 -15.68 -19.58
C GLY A 204 -4.04 -15.13 -19.08
N ALA A 205 -4.04 -14.05 -18.28
CA ALA A 205 -2.82 -13.55 -17.66
C ALA A 205 -2.31 -14.51 -16.56
N GLU A 206 -1.00 -14.74 -16.54
CA GLU A 206 -0.35 -15.51 -15.48
C GLU A 206 -0.48 -14.79 -14.13
N LEU A 207 -0.80 -15.55 -13.09
CA LEU A 207 -0.80 -15.08 -11.71
C LEU A 207 0.39 -15.70 -10.96
N THR A 208 0.96 -14.95 -10.03
CA THR A 208 2.11 -15.38 -9.23
C THR A 208 1.84 -15.16 -7.74
N LEU A 209 2.34 -16.06 -6.89
CA LEU A 209 2.23 -16.00 -5.42
C LEU A 209 0.78 -15.82 -4.91
N MET A 210 -0.21 -16.43 -5.56
CA MET A 210 -1.63 -16.31 -5.18
C MET A 210 -1.96 -17.01 -3.85
N GLU A 211 -1.09 -17.90 -3.39
CA GLU A 211 -1.15 -18.53 -2.08
C GLU A 211 -0.80 -17.56 -0.94
N ASN A 212 -0.04 -16.51 -1.24
CA ASN A 212 0.35 -15.51 -0.26
C ASN A 212 -0.85 -14.67 0.18
N ARG A 213 -1.01 -14.53 1.50
CA ARG A 213 -2.10 -13.75 2.10
C ARG A 213 -1.55 -12.87 3.21
N PHE A 214 -2.10 -11.67 3.32
CA PHE A 214 -1.74 -10.77 4.40
C PHE A 214 -2.80 -10.79 5.50
N VAL A 215 -2.42 -11.31 6.68
CA VAL A 215 -3.28 -11.33 7.88
C VAL A 215 -2.73 -10.32 8.89
N PRO A 216 -3.31 -9.11 8.99
CA PRO A 216 -2.76 -8.04 9.81
C PRO A 216 -3.09 -8.23 11.30
N ALA A 217 -2.08 -8.23 12.17
CA ALA A 217 -2.27 -8.04 13.62
C ALA A 217 -2.49 -6.55 13.92
N ARG A 218 -3.65 -6.20 14.45
CA ARG A 218 -4.11 -4.82 14.69
C ARG A 218 -4.89 -4.75 15.99
N PHE A 219 -5.24 -3.53 16.42
CA PHE A 219 -6.21 -3.34 17.50
C PHE A 219 -7.52 -4.09 17.18
N LYS A 220 -8.00 -4.83 18.18
CA LYS A 220 -9.17 -5.70 18.08
C LYS A 220 -10.39 -4.91 17.56
N ASP A 221 -11.17 -5.57 16.71
CA ASP A 221 -12.42 -5.10 16.07
C ASP A 221 -12.27 -3.90 15.12
N GLY A 222 -11.71 -2.77 15.57
CA GLY A 222 -11.57 -1.57 14.75
C GLY A 222 -10.43 -1.63 13.73
N TYR A 223 -9.49 -2.57 13.88
CA TYR A 223 -8.30 -2.75 13.05
C TYR A 223 -7.42 -1.50 12.91
N GLY A 224 -7.37 -0.68 13.96
CA GLY A 224 -6.51 0.50 14.04
C GLY A 224 -5.02 0.18 13.82
N PRO A 225 -4.25 1.13 13.26
CA PRO A 225 -2.84 0.90 12.94
C PRO A 225 -2.00 0.73 14.20
N VAL A 226 -1.06 -0.21 14.14
CA VAL A 226 -0.10 -0.49 15.24
C VAL A 226 1.31 0.01 14.93
N GLY A 227 1.59 0.42 13.67
CA GLY A 227 2.93 0.82 13.23
C GLY A 227 3.50 2.00 14.01
N ALA A 228 2.71 3.07 14.21
CA ALA A 228 3.14 4.22 15.01
C ALA A 228 3.35 3.84 16.49
N TRP A 229 2.49 2.99 17.06
CA TRP A 229 2.64 2.51 18.44
C TRP A 229 3.96 1.78 18.65
N PHE A 230 4.27 0.81 17.78
CA PHE A 230 5.52 0.05 17.90
C PHE A 230 6.76 0.87 17.52
N LEU A 231 6.72 1.55 16.38
CA LEU A 231 7.91 2.14 15.79
C LEU A 231 8.19 3.56 16.30
N PHE A 232 7.15 4.36 16.53
CA PHE A 232 7.28 5.74 16.97
C PHE A 232 7.21 5.86 18.50
N PHE A 233 6.13 5.36 19.12
CA PHE A 233 5.91 5.44 20.57
C PHE A 233 6.61 4.35 21.39
N LYS A 234 7.24 3.37 20.74
CA LYS A 234 7.98 2.25 21.38
C LYS A 234 7.12 1.42 22.34
N ALA A 235 5.81 1.35 22.10
CA ALA A 235 4.92 0.48 22.84
C ALA A 235 5.30 -0.99 22.64
N LYS A 236 5.07 -1.82 23.65
CA LYS A 236 5.24 -3.28 23.58
C LYS A 236 3.89 -3.97 23.49
N ALA A 237 3.86 -5.12 22.82
CA ALA A 237 2.75 -6.04 22.88
C ALA A 237 3.12 -7.21 23.79
N THR A 238 2.25 -7.55 24.72
CA THR A 238 2.45 -8.65 25.66
C THR A 238 1.26 -9.60 25.60
N ASP A 239 1.45 -10.81 26.13
CA ASP A 239 0.36 -11.75 26.41
C ASP A 239 -0.50 -11.28 27.60
N SER A 240 -1.49 -12.08 28.01
CA SER A 240 -2.36 -11.79 29.16
C SER A 240 -1.65 -11.79 30.51
N TYR A 241 -0.45 -12.35 30.58
CA TYR A 241 0.37 -12.42 31.79
C TYR A 241 1.43 -11.32 31.84
N GLY A 242 1.55 -10.50 30.79
CA GLY A 242 2.52 -9.42 30.67
C GLY A 242 3.85 -9.82 30.06
N ASN A 243 3.97 -11.04 29.49
CA ASN A 243 5.20 -11.49 28.85
C ASN A 243 5.31 -10.95 27.42
N ASP A 244 6.52 -10.54 27.06
CA ASP A 244 6.86 -10.14 25.69
C ASP A 244 7.11 -11.40 24.85
N TYR A 245 6.08 -11.87 24.14
CA TYR A 245 6.14 -13.10 23.33
C TYR A 245 7.16 -13.05 22.18
N CYS A 246 7.65 -11.85 21.81
CA CYS A 246 8.73 -11.73 20.83
C CYS A 246 10.12 -11.89 21.46
N ALA A 247 10.23 -11.73 22.78
CA ALA A 247 11.46 -11.91 23.54
C ALA A 247 11.58 -13.33 24.14
N ASP A 248 10.54 -14.15 24.03
CA ASP A 248 10.57 -15.54 24.47
C ASP A 248 11.57 -16.36 23.64
N LYS A 249 12.57 -16.92 24.31
CA LYS A 249 13.67 -17.65 23.67
C LYS A 249 13.19 -18.94 23.01
N GLU A 250 12.27 -19.67 23.64
CA GLU A 250 11.76 -20.93 23.09
C GLU A 250 10.96 -20.67 21.81
N TYR A 251 10.12 -19.62 21.82
CA TYR A 251 9.32 -19.27 20.66
C TYR A 251 10.22 -18.79 19.51
N PHE A 252 11.23 -17.98 19.81
CA PHE A 252 12.18 -17.49 18.82
C PHE A 252 13.05 -18.62 18.22
N ASP A 253 13.60 -19.50 19.06
CA ASP A 253 14.45 -20.61 18.60
C ASP A 253 13.67 -21.57 17.69
N ASP A 254 12.42 -21.86 18.01
CA ASP A 254 11.53 -22.65 17.15
C ASP A 254 11.25 -21.95 15.81
N ALA A 255 11.02 -20.64 15.81
CA ALA A 255 10.85 -19.88 14.58
C ALA A 255 12.13 -19.91 13.71
N VAL A 256 13.31 -19.80 14.33
CA VAL A 256 14.59 -19.93 13.63
C VAL A 256 14.79 -21.35 13.09
N ALA A 257 14.42 -22.39 13.84
CA ALA A 257 14.50 -23.77 13.38
C ALA A 257 13.61 -24.02 12.15
N LYS A 258 12.44 -23.36 12.08
CA LYS A 258 11.48 -23.51 10.97
C LYS A 258 11.82 -22.64 9.75
N TYR A 259 12.27 -21.41 9.96
CA TYR A 259 12.36 -20.38 8.92
C TYR A 259 13.78 -19.84 8.71
N GLY A 260 14.77 -20.34 9.43
CA GLY A 260 16.18 -19.99 9.28
C GLY A 260 16.45 -18.50 9.48
N ASP A 261 17.29 -17.93 8.62
CA ASP A 261 17.72 -16.53 8.71
C ASP A 261 16.57 -15.52 8.55
N TYR A 262 15.48 -15.90 7.88
CA TYR A 262 14.31 -15.03 7.73
C TYR A 262 13.57 -14.80 9.06
N ALA A 263 13.70 -15.69 10.04
CA ALA A 263 13.16 -15.48 11.39
C ALA A 263 13.90 -14.37 12.16
N LYS A 264 15.21 -14.22 11.91
CA LYS A 264 16.09 -13.34 12.70
C LYS A 264 15.73 -11.87 12.57
N GLY A 265 15.11 -11.47 11.47
CA GLY A 265 14.66 -10.10 11.23
C GLY A 265 13.40 -9.70 11.99
N LEU A 266 12.71 -10.65 12.66
CA LEU A 266 11.40 -10.44 13.29
C LEU A 266 10.43 -9.67 12.38
N GLY A 267 10.37 -10.09 11.11
CA GLY A 267 9.43 -9.59 10.12
C GLY A 267 7.98 -9.74 10.58
N THR A 268 7.05 -9.15 9.83
CA THR A 268 5.63 -9.15 10.22
C THR A 268 5.06 -10.57 10.37
N ALA A 269 5.42 -11.48 9.45
CA ALA A 269 5.00 -12.87 9.50
C ALA A 269 5.50 -13.60 10.77
N ILE A 270 6.74 -13.33 11.16
CA ILE A 270 7.38 -13.97 12.33
C ILE A 270 6.77 -13.44 13.63
N ARG A 271 6.57 -12.12 13.76
CA ARG A 271 5.88 -11.55 14.94
C ARG A 271 4.48 -12.13 15.13
N ASN A 272 3.73 -12.31 14.03
CA ASN A 272 2.43 -12.98 14.07
C ASN A 272 2.56 -14.46 14.46
N HIS A 273 3.58 -15.17 13.98
CA HIS A 273 3.85 -16.56 14.34
C HIS A 273 4.09 -16.71 15.86
N LEU A 274 4.97 -15.87 16.42
CA LEU A 274 5.27 -15.88 17.86
C LEU A 274 4.02 -15.53 18.70
N MET A 275 3.22 -14.56 18.25
CA MET A 275 1.96 -14.20 18.92
C MET A 275 0.95 -15.37 18.98
N MET A 276 0.96 -16.29 18.01
CA MET A 276 0.06 -17.46 18.04
C MET A 276 0.55 -18.58 18.97
N ARG A 277 1.80 -18.51 19.43
CA ARG A 277 2.34 -19.42 20.45
C ARG A 277 2.11 -18.93 21.88
N ALA A 278 1.90 -17.62 22.05
CA ALA A 278 1.68 -16.95 23.31
C ALA A 278 0.32 -17.28 23.95
#